data_AF-A0AAV2RUI0-F1
#
_entry.id   AF-A0AAV2RUI0-F1
#
_cell.length_a   1.000
_cell.length_b   1.000
_cell.length_c   1.000
_cell.angle_alpha   90.00
_cell.angle_beta   90.00
_cell.angle_gamma   90.00
#
_symmetry.space_group_name_H-M   'P 1'
#
loop_
_entity.id
_entity.type
_entity.pdbx_description
1 polymer ?
#
loop_
_entity_poly.entity_id
_entity_poly.type
_entity_poly.pdbx_seq_one_letter_code
_entity_poly.pdbx_strand_id
1 'polypeptide(L)'
;MLLFILSQEPIYTSLDKCNKISPFKMPNSSLKLQGYTDDINFIVSDDQSICEIIKMVGDFADAAGASLNINRTKILGMGIWSERTHWPINNIKIETEYLNVMGIKHANAYQTSINMCWSEIYDRISNKTKTMINKKINHFSKIHHS
;
A
#
# COMPACT_ATOMS: atom_id res chain seq x y z
N MET A 1 2.84 -0.39 20.70
CA MET A 1 2.54 0.18 19.37
C MET A 1 2.88 1.66 19.24
N LEU A 2 2.52 2.53 20.19
CA LEU A 2 2.81 3.98 20.07
C LEU A 2 4.32 4.30 19.91
N LEU A 3 5.18 3.63 20.68
CA LEU A 3 6.64 3.82 20.60
C LEU A 3 7.21 3.48 19.23
N PHE A 4 6.63 2.47 18.56
CA PHE A 4 7.01 2.13 17.19
C PHE A 4 6.62 3.25 16.22
N ILE A 5 5.41 3.80 16.33
CA ILE A 5 4.98 4.93 15.49
C ILE A 5 5.91 6.15 15.68
N LEU A 6 6.25 6.47 16.94
CA LEU A 6 7.18 7.55 17.25
C LEU A 6 8.58 7.31 16.66
N SER A 7 9.05 6.06 16.65
CA SER A 7 10.34 5.73 16.03
C SER A 7 10.38 5.99 14.52
N GLN A 8 9.23 5.99 13.84
CA GLN A 8 9.14 6.26 12.40
C GLN A 8 8.98 7.75 12.08
N GLU A 9 8.60 8.60 13.05
CA GLU A 9 8.41 10.04 12.82
C GLU A 9 9.60 10.74 12.11
N PRO A 10 10.88 10.43 12.44
CA PRO A 10 12.02 11.06 11.79
C PRO A 10 12.08 10.83 10.27
N ILE A 11 11.76 9.61 9.82
CA ILE A 11 11.74 9.30 8.40
C ILE A 11 10.55 9.97 7.71
N TYR A 12 9.35 9.96 8.31
CA TYR A 12 8.19 10.69 7.77
C TYR A 12 8.50 12.18 7.58
N THR A 13 9.05 12.82 8.62
CA THR A 13 9.42 14.24 8.60
C THR A 13 10.50 14.53 7.56
N SER A 14 11.50 13.67 7.44
CA SER A 14 12.58 13.84 6.46
C SER A 14 12.07 13.70 5.03
N LEU A 15 11.25 12.68 4.77
CA LEU A 15 10.65 12.44 3.46
C LEU A 15 9.73 13.59 3.05
N ASP A 16 8.91 14.08 3.98
CA ASP A 16 8.01 15.21 3.72
C ASP A 16 8.78 16.48 3.33
N LYS A 17 9.81 16.84 4.10
CA LYS A 17 10.65 18.04 3.88
C LYS A 17 11.65 17.91 2.72
N CYS A 18 11.83 16.72 2.14
CA CYS A 18 12.81 16.52 1.07
C CYS A 18 12.35 17.14 -0.26
N ASN A 19 12.99 18.24 -0.68
CA ASN A 19 12.66 18.96 -1.92
C ASN A 19 12.98 18.20 -3.21
N LYS A 20 13.74 17.10 -3.12
CA LYS A 20 14.08 16.26 -4.29
C LYS A 20 13.00 15.25 -4.65
N ILE A 21 12.03 15.04 -3.76
CA ILE A 21 10.90 14.14 -3.98
C ILE A 21 9.70 14.99 -4.38
N SER A 22 9.30 14.90 -5.65
CA SER A 22 8.15 15.60 -6.18
C SER A 22 6.86 14.97 -5.69
N PRO A 23 5.96 15.72 -5.03
CA PRO A 23 4.68 15.17 -4.62
C PRO A 23 3.75 15.00 -5.83
N PHE A 24 2.93 13.96 -5.79
CA PHE A 24 1.87 13.76 -6.77
C PHE A 24 0.77 14.81 -6.58
N LYS A 25 0.50 15.61 -7.62
CA LYS A 25 -0.52 16.67 -7.57
C LYS A 25 -1.90 16.10 -7.89
N MET A 26 -2.81 16.21 -6.93
CA MET A 26 -4.24 16.02 -7.09
C MET A 26 -4.93 17.39 -7.26
N PRO A 27 -6.18 17.45 -7.77
CA PRO A 27 -6.86 18.73 -8.00
C PRO A 27 -6.92 19.66 -6.78
N ASN A 28 -7.01 19.10 -5.56
CA ASN A 28 -7.19 19.87 -4.32
C ASN A 28 -6.06 19.63 -3.29
N SER A 29 -5.06 18.81 -3.60
CA SER A 29 -4.02 18.43 -2.65
C SER A 29 -2.79 17.89 -3.36
N SER A 30 -1.69 17.76 -2.62
CA SER A 30 -0.50 17.05 -3.10
C SER A 30 -0.22 15.90 -2.14
N LEU A 31 -0.08 14.69 -2.67
CA LEU A 31 0.24 13.50 -1.87
C LEU A 31 1.66 13.06 -2.18
N LYS A 32 2.46 12.88 -1.14
CA LYS A 32 3.84 12.40 -1.25
C LYS A 32 4.01 11.03 -0.63
N LEU A 33 3.34 10.84 0.51
CA LEU A 33 3.57 9.74 1.43
C LEU A 33 2.27 9.40 2.15
N GLN A 34 2.00 8.11 2.31
CA GLN A 34 0.93 7.60 3.15
C GLN A 34 1.44 6.40 3.95
N GLY A 35 1.46 6.54 5.27
CA GLY A 35 1.91 5.51 6.20
C GLY A 35 0.77 4.94 7.02
N TYR A 36 0.79 3.63 7.23
CA TYR A 36 0.00 2.95 8.25
C TYR A 36 0.86 1.89 8.92
N THR A 37 1.12 2.08 10.22
CA THR A 37 2.02 1.22 11.01
C THR A 37 3.40 1.05 10.35
N ASP A 38 3.71 -0.14 9.86
CA ASP A 38 4.92 -0.56 9.17
C ASP A 38 4.83 -0.40 7.64
N ASP A 39 3.61 -0.27 7.09
CA ASP A 39 3.41 -0.13 5.65
C ASP A 39 3.50 1.35 5.24
N ILE A 40 4.45 1.66 4.36
CA ILE A 40 4.70 2.99 3.84
C ILE A 40 4.47 2.98 2.33
N ASN A 41 3.60 3.87 1.84
CA ASN A 41 3.25 4.00 0.44
C ASN A 41 3.67 5.36 -0.10
N PHE A 42 4.18 5.37 -1.32
CA PHE A 42 4.62 6.58 -2.02
C PHE A 42 3.88 6.73 -3.34
N ILE A 43 3.50 7.96 -3.68
CA ILE A 43 3.00 8.29 -5.02
C ILE A 43 3.90 9.39 -5.57
N VAL A 44 4.61 9.06 -6.64
CA VAL A 44 5.63 9.92 -7.25
C VAL A 44 5.51 9.92 -8.76
N SER A 45 6.02 10.98 -9.40
CA SER A 45 5.87 11.22 -10.83
C SER A 45 7.19 11.23 -11.61
N ASP A 46 8.33 11.00 -10.95
CA ASP A 46 9.66 11.02 -11.56
C ASP A 46 10.63 10.01 -10.94
N ASP A 47 11.69 9.68 -11.68
CA ASP A 47 12.69 8.68 -11.30
C ASP A 47 13.60 9.15 -10.18
N GLN A 48 13.91 10.44 -10.13
CA GLN A 48 14.76 11.01 -9.10
C GLN A 48 14.12 10.85 -7.71
N SER A 49 12.80 11.06 -7.63
CA SER A 49 12.00 10.82 -6.44
C SER A 49 12.08 9.37 -5.98
N ILE A 50 12.00 8.41 -6.89
CA ILE A 50 12.10 6.97 -6.57
C ILE A 50 13.49 6.67 -5.95
N CYS A 51 14.56 7.13 -6.58
CA CYS A 51 15.93 6.94 -6.09
C CYS A 51 16.13 7.55 -4.70
N GLU A 52 15.68 8.79 -4.50
CA GLU A 52 15.86 9.49 -3.23
C GLU A 52 15.04 8.82 -2.11
N ILE A 53 13.82 8.34 -2.40
CA ILE A 53 13.02 7.58 -1.43
C ILE A 53 13.76 6.33 -0.97
N ILE A 54 14.26 5.51 -1.90
CA ILE A 54 14.95 4.27 -1.54
C ILE A 54 16.20 4.55 -0.73
N LYS A 55 16.97 5.57 -1.13
CA LYS A 55 18.15 6.01 -0.39
C LYS A 55 17.78 6.40 1.05
N MET A 56 16.81 7.29 1.22
CA MET A 56 16.41 7.77 2.55
C MET A 56 15.82 6.67 3.44
N VAL A 57 15.06 5.74 2.86
CA VAL A 57 14.55 4.57 3.57
C VAL A 57 15.68 3.65 3.98
N GLY A 58 16.69 3.46 3.12
CA GLY A 58 17.91 2.70 3.44
C GLY A 58 18.71 3.34 4.58
N ASP A 59 19.01 4.64 4.48
CA ASP A 59 19.75 5.39 5.49
C ASP A 59 19.06 5.32 6.87
N PHE A 60 17.71 5.41 6.89
CA PHE A 60 16.93 5.24 8.11
C PHE A 60 16.96 3.80 8.63
N ALA A 61 16.83 2.80 7.74
CA ALA A 61 16.87 1.40 8.14
C ALA A 61 18.20 1.05 8.81
N ASP A 62 19.32 1.50 8.22
CA ASP A 62 20.66 1.31 8.76
C ASP A 62 20.82 1.99 10.12
N ALA A 63 20.34 3.23 10.27
CA ALA A 63 20.40 3.97 11.53
C ALA A 63 19.50 3.39 12.64
N ALA A 64 18.33 2.86 12.27
CA ALA A 64 17.35 2.32 13.20
C ALA A 64 17.58 0.84 13.55
N GLY A 65 18.55 0.17 12.92
CA GLY A 65 18.72 -1.29 13.02
C GLY A 65 17.52 -2.06 12.45
N ALA A 66 16.84 -1.48 11.47
CA ALA A 66 15.71 -2.06 10.77
C ALA A 66 16.13 -2.58 9.39
N SER A 67 15.22 -3.26 8.70
CA SER A 67 15.45 -3.69 7.31
C SER A 67 14.20 -3.51 6.48
N LEU A 68 14.37 -3.01 5.25
CA LEU A 68 13.29 -2.98 4.28
C LEU A 68 12.97 -4.41 3.84
N ASN A 69 11.71 -4.80 3.94
CA ASN A 69 11.27 -6.10 3.44
C ASN A 69 11.09 -6.05 1.92
N ILE A 70 12.19 -6.25 1.18
CA ILE A 70 12.24 -6.22 -0.28
C ILE A 70 11.19 -7.14 -0.92
N ASN A 71 10.88 -8.29 -0.31
CA ASN A 71 9.88 -9.23 -0.83
C ASN A 71 8.44 -8.71 -0.71
N ARG A 72 8.18 -7.81 0.25
CA ARG A 72 6.88 -7.13 0.42
C ARG A 72 6.83 -5.80 -0.33
N THR A 73 7.98 -5.15 -0.56
CA THR A 73 8.07 -3.90 -1.30
C THR A 73 7.78 -4.12 -2.78
N LYS A 74 6.87 -3.33 -3.32
CA LYS A 74 6.37 -3.44 -4.69
C LYS A 74 6.25 -2.07 -5.31
N ILE A 75 6.35 -2.02 -6.64
CA ILE A 75 6.09 -0.82 -7.43
C ILE A 75 5.11 -1.14 -8.55
N LEU A 76 4.20 -0.21 -8.85
CA LEU A 76 3.28 -0.28 -9.98
C LEU A 76 3.41 0.99 -10.80
N GLY A 77 3.69 0.85 -12.09
CA GLY A 77 3.66 1.96 -13.03
C GLY A 77 2.23 2.28 -13.45
N MET A 78 1.85 3.56 -13.36
CA MET A 78 0.54 4.04 -13.75
C MET A 78 0.59 5.08 -14.86
N GLY A 79 -0.49 5.16 -15.65
CA GLY A 79 -0.61 6.11 -16.77
C GLY A 79 0.47 5.86 -17.82
N ILE A 80 1.29 6.87 -18.12
CA ILE A 80 2.41 6.74 -19.08
C ILE A 80 3.46 5.70 -18.65
N TRP A 81 3.46 5.27 -17.38
CA TRP A 81 4.36 4.24 -16.87
C TRP A 81 3.74 2.83 -16.85
N SER A 82 2.52 2.63 -17.36
CA SER A 82 1.82 1.35 -17.32
C SER A 82 2.58 0.21 -18.01
N GLU A 83 3.30 0.53 -19.08
CA GLU A 83 4.07 -0.43 -19.89
C GLU A 83 5.58 -0.29 -19.65
N ARG A 84 5.95 0.35 -18.54
CA ARG A 84 7.34 0.66 -18.23
C ARG A 84 8.12 -0.60 -17.88
N THR A 85 9.15 -0.88 -18.64
CA THR A 85 10.04 -2.04 -18.45
C THR A 85 11.31 -1.71 -17.66
N HIS A 86 11.72 -0.44 -17.63
CA HIS A 86 12.98 -0.02 -17.02
C HIS A 86 12.72 0.84 -15.79
N TRP A 87 13.18 0.41 -14.62
CA TRP A 87 12.99 1.11 -13.36
C TRP A 87 14.34 1.48 -12.75
N PRO A 88 14.44 2.63 -12.05
CA PRO A 88 15.71 3.08 -11.47
C PRO A 88 16.01 2.37 -10.13
N ILE A 89 15.56 1.12 -9.98
CA ILE A 89 15.57 0.36 -8.73
C ILE A 89 15.90 -1.10 -9.03
N ASN A 90 16.67 -1.71 -8.15
CA ASN A 90 17.01 -3.13 -8.22
C ASN A 90 16.27 -3.89 -7.13
N ASN A 91 15.97 -5.16 -7.38
CA ASN A 91 15.43 -6.14 -6.42
C ASN A 91 14.02 -5.85 -5.86
N ILE A 92 13.35 -4.76 -6.25
CA ILE A 92 11.95 -4.52 -5.89
C ILE A 92 11.03 -5.18 -6.91
N LYS A 93 9.96 -5.83 -6.44
CA LYS A 93 8.99 -6.46 -7.34
C LYS A 93 8.21 -5.40 -8.12
N ILE A 94 8.27 -5.51 -9.45
CA ILE A 94 7.44 -4.71 -10.36
C ILE A 94 6.11 -5.44 -10.54
N GLU A 95 5.02 -4.83 -10.12
CA GLU A 95 3.66 -5.29 -10.39
C GLU A 95 3.17 -4.69 -11.71
N THR A 96 2.49 -5.50 -12.52
CA THR A 96 1.96 -5.10 -13.82
C THR A 96 0.43 -5.02 -13.86
N GLU A 97 -0.24 -5.76 -12.97
CA GLU A 97 -1.71 -5.85 -12.96
C GLU A 97 -2.34 -4.87 -11.96
N TYR A 98 -1.96 -4.99 -10.69
CA TYR A 98 -2.48 -4.16 -9.62
C TYR A 98 -1.53 -4.12 -8.41
N LEU A 99 -1.72 -3.09 -7.58
CA LEU A 99 -1.08 -2.93 -6.28
C LEU A 99 -2.16 -2.93 -5.19
N ASN A 100 -1.98 -3.72 -4.14
CA ASN A 100 -2.90 -3.72 -3.00
C ASN A 100 -2.37 -2.76 -1.93
N VAL A 101 -3.12 -1.70 -1.66
CA VAL A 101 -2.82 -0.71 -0.62
C VAL A 101 -3.99 -0.69 0.35
N MET A 102 -3.73 -1.06 1.62
CA MET A 102 -4.75 -1.04 2.69
C MET A 102 -6.04 -1.84 2.37
N GLY A 103 -5.93 -2.90 1.56
CA GLY A 103 -7.08 -3.71 1.15
C GLY A 103 -7.82 -3.18 -0.09
N ILE A 104 -7.35 -2.10 -0.70
CA ILE A 104 -7.87 -1.55 -1.96
C ILE A 104 -6.89 -1.91 -3.07
N LYS A 105 -7.40 -2.50 -4.15
CA LYS A 105 -6.61 -2.87 -5.34
C LYS A 105 -6.61 -1.71 -6.33
N HIS A 106 -5.42 -1.21 -6.61
CA HIS A 106 -5.17 -0.15 -7.58
C HIS A 106 -4.59 -0.76 -8.86
N ALA A 107 -5.35 -0.68 -9.95
CA ALA A 107 -4.92 -1.09 -11.29
C ALA A 107 -4.85 0.13 -12.21
N ASN A 108 -4.23 -0.03 -13.38
CA ASN A 108 -4.08 1.06 -14.36
C ASN A 108 -5.41 1.63 -14.86
N ALA A 109 -6.44 0.78 -14.93
CA ALA A 109 -7.79 1.22 -15.25
C ALA A 109 -8.65 1.31 -13.99
N TYR A 110 -9.34 2.43 -13.82
CA TYR A 110 -10.29 2.66 -12.72
C TYR A 110 -11.35 1.56 -12.65
N GLN A 111 -11.97 1.21 -13.80
CA GLN A 111 -13.01 0.20 -13.85
C GLN A 111 -12.50 -1.18 -13.41
N THR A 112 -11.27 -1.54 -13.80
CA THR A 112 -10.62 -2.79 -13.36
C THR A 112 -10.43 -2.81 -11.85
N SER A 113 -9.96 -1.70 -11.27
CA SER A 113 -9.78 -1.55 -9.81
C SER A 113 -11.10 -1.78 -9.07
N ILE A 114 -12.17 -1.13 -9.53
CA ILE A 114 -13.52 -1.24 -8.96
C ILE A 114 -14.03 -2.69 -9.06
N ASN A 115 -13.93 -3.30 -10.23
CA ASN A 115 -14.39 -4.67 -10.45
C ASN A 115 -13.67 -5.67 -9.54
N MET A 116 -12.34 -5.55 -9.41
CA MET A 116 -11.53 -6.41 -8.55
C MET A 116 -11.88 -6.27 -7.06
N CYS A 117 -12.14 -5.05 -6.60
CA CYS A 117 -12.52 -4.81 -5.20
C CYS A 117 -13.91 -5.38 -4.89
N TRP A 118 -14.89 -5.12 -5.77
CA TRP A 118 -16.25 -5.59 -5.56
C TRP A 118 -16.41 -7.10 -5.72
N SER A 119 -15.71 -7.73 -6.66
CA SER A 119 -15.73 -9.18 -6.81
C SER A 119 -15.21 -9.87 -5.55
N GLU A 120 -14.11 -9.39 -4.98
CA GLU A 120 -13.55 -9.93 -3.75
C GLU A 120 -14.50 -9.77 -2.55
N ILE A 121 -15.15 -8.62 -2.43
CA ILE A 121 -16.16 -8.39 -1.38
C ILE A 121 -17.34 -9.35 -1.56
N TYR A 122 -17.85 -9.48 -2.79
CA TYR A 122 -18.95 -10.38 -3.11
C TYR A 122 -18.61 -11.82 -2.76
N ASP A 123 -17.43 -12.31 -3.18
CA ASP A 123 -16.98 -13.66 -2.91
C ASP A 123 -16.82 -13.91 -1.41
N ARG A 124 -16.25 -12.94 -0.68
CA ARG A 124 -16.09 -13.03 0.77
C ARG A 124 -17.43 -13.13 1.49
N ILE A 125 -18.42 -12.33 1.08
CA ILE A 125 -19.77 -12.36 1.66
C ILE A 125 -20.45 -13.69 1.30
N SER A 126 -20.42 -14.09 0.03
CA SER A 126 -21.03 -15.33 -0.47
C SER A 126 -20.48 -16.55 0.25
N ASN A 127 -19.15 -16.65 0.40
CA ASN A 127 -18.49 -17.76 1.08
C ASN A 127 -18.80 -17.78 2.58
N LYS A 128 -18.82 -16.62 3.25
CA LYS A 128 -19.24 -16.55 4.66
C LYS A 128 -20.69 -16.96 4.85
N THR A 129 -21.60 -16.52 3.98
CA THR A 129 -23.02 -16.88 4.03
C THR A 129 -23.21 -18.39 3.84
N LYS A 130 -22.57 -18.99 2.83
CA LYS A 130 -22.59 -20.45 2.63
C LYS A 130 -22.08 -21.21 3.85
N THR A 131 -20.98 -20.76 4.44
CA THR A 131 -20.42 -21.36 5.66
C THR A 131 -21.40 -21.25 6.85
N MET A 132 -22.08 -20.11 6.99
CA MET A 132 -23.06 -19.89 8.06
C MET A 132 -24.36 -20.68 7.86
N ILE A 133 -24.80 -20.90 6.62
CA ILE A 133 -25.95 -21.78 6.32
C ILE A 133 -25.60 -23.24 6.66
N ASN A 134 -24.39 -23.68 6.30
CA ASN A 134 -23.95 -25.06 6.54
C ASN A 134 -23.66 -25.34 8.03
N LYS A 135 -23.27 -24.33 8.80
CA LYS A 135 -23.28 -24.42 10.25
C LYS A 135 -24.76 -24.37 10.69
N LYS A 136 -25.33 -25.48 11.15
CA LYS A 136 -26.66 -25.51 11.82
C LYS A 136 -26.63 -24.67 13.10
N ILE A 137 -26.61 -23.35 12.96
CA ILE A 137 -26.69 -22.40 14.07
C ILE A 137 -28.17 -22.28 14.40
N ASN A 138 -28.60 -23.00 15.44
CA ASN A 138 -29.95 -22.87 15.98
C ASN A 138 -30.18 -21.41 16.43
N HIS A 139 -31.38 -20.89 16.17
CA HIS A 139 -31.75 -19.49 16.41
C HIS A 139 -31.47 -19.01 17.86
N PHE A 140 -31.43 -19.95 18.81
CA PHE A 140 -31.21 -19.72 20.24
C PHE A 140 -29.76 -19.40 20.65
N SER A 141 -28.74 -19.67 19.83
CA SER A 141 -27.34 -19.40 20.23
C SER A 141 -26.94 -17.93 20.10
N LYS A 142 -27.81 -17.06 19.59
CA LYS A 142 -27.55 -15.60 19.45
C LYS A 142 -27.98 -14.75 20.65
N ILE A 143 -28.76 -15.30 21.58
CA ILE A 143 -29.39 -14.50 22.67
C ILE A 143 -28.57 -14.56 23.98
N HIS A 144 -27.56 -15.42 24.11
CA HIS A 144 -26.85 -15.62 25.39
C HIS A 144 -25.51 -14.88 25.56
N HIS A 145 -25.24 -13.85 24.77
CA HIS A 145 -24.06 -12.99 24.96
C HIS A 145 -24.42 -11.50 24.95
N SER A 146 -25.42 -11.14 25.75
CA SER A 146 -25.69 -9.76 26.18
C SER A 146 -25.61 -9.69 27.70
#